data_AF-A0A9W9Z4J6-F1
#
_entry.id   AF-A0A9W9Z4J6-F1
#
_cell.length_a   1.000
_cell.length_b   1.000
_cell.length_c   1.000
_cell.angle_alpha   90.00
_cell.angle_beta   90.00
_cell.angle_gamma   90.00
#
_symmetry.space_group_name_H-M   'P 1'
#
loop_
_entity.id
_entity.type
_entity.pdbx_description
1 polymer ?
#
loop_
_entity_poly.entity_id
_entity_poly.type
_entity_poly.pdbx_seq_one_letter_code
_entity_poly.pdbx_strand_id
1 'polypeptide(L)'
;MSVETALTTAFMVIVSVVGTGGNSLVILAILHKRRLRNIPNFFIFDLAVCDLLTVALAVPLRLVEGFQPGSIPCSIVIAVTILFDGLSRINIIFISIDRLIAVKFPFAYNTYMTNTTAAILIITGWVVMTVFAILPFLAWV
;
A
#
# COMPACT_ATOMS: atom_id res chain seq x y z
N MET A 1 17.31 -6.66 25.01
CA MET A 1 17.13 -6.77 23.55
C MET A 1 18.03 -7.88 23.04
N SER A 2 17.48 -8.89 22.38
CA SER A 2 18.29 -9.85 21.63
C SER A 2 18.90 -9.16 20.40
N VAL A 3 20.04 -9.67 19.92
CA VAL A 3 20.73 -9.13 18.73
C VAL A 3 19.80 -9.14 17.51
N GLU A 4 18.95 -10.15 17.39
CA GLU A 4 17.94 -10.27 16.34
C GLU A 4 16.95 -9.10 16.34
N THR A 5 16.40 -8.71 17.49
CA THR A 5 15.48 -7.57 17.61
C THR A 5 16.15 -6.24 17.26
N ALA A 6 17.43 -6.09 17.60
CA ALA A 6 18.18 -4.89 17.25
C ALA A 6 18.40 -4.79 15.72
N LEU A 7 18.75 -5.91 15.07
CA LEU A 7 18.93 -5.98 13.63
C LEU A 7 17.62 -5.72 12.87
N THR A 8 16.50 -6.32 13.30
CA THR A 8 15.20 -6.11 12.65
C THR A 8 14.71 -4.67 12.80
N THR A 9 14.89 -4.07 13.98
CA THR A 9 14.52 -2.67 14.22
C THR A 9 15.35 -1.73 13.35
N ALA A 10 16.67 -1.91 13.30
CA ALA A 10 17.54 -1.10 12.46
C ALA A 10 17.15 -1.20 10.98
N PHE A 11 16.86 -2.41 10.50
CA PHE A 11 16.39 -2.63 9.13
C PHE A 11 15.05 -1.93 8.85
N MET A 12 14.07 -2.04 9.74
CA MET A 12 12.76 -1.37 9.59
C MET A 12 12.89 0.15 9.57
N VAL A 13 13.78 0.74 10.37
CA VAL A 13 14.04 2.18 10.36
C VAL A 13 14.64 2.61 9.03
N ILE A 14 15.64 1.89 8.52
CA ILE A 14 16.25 2.18 7.21
C ILE A 14 15.20 2.10 6.09
N VAL A 15 14.41 1.02 6.06
CA VAL A 15 13.33 0.85 5.08
C VAL A 15 12.29 1.96 5.20
N SER A 16 11.95 2.40 6.42
CA SER A 16 10.99 3.49 6.62
C SER A 16 11.52 4.82 6.08
N VAL A 17 12.78 5.16 6.34
CA VAL A 17 13.41 6.40 5.83
C VAL A 17 13.48 6.38 4.30
N VAL A 18 13.99 5.29 3.72
CA VAL A 18 14.14 5.16 2.27
C VAL A 18 12.77 5.11 1.59
N GLY A 19 11.84 4.32 2.13
CA GLY A 19 10.47 4.17 1.62
C GLY A 19 9.69 5.48 1.68
N THR A 20 9.85 6.26 2.75
CA THR A 20 9.21 7.58 2.87
C THR A 20 9.73 8.53 1.80
N GLY A 21 11.05 8.62 1.63
CA GLY A 21 11.66 9.48 0.61
C GLY A 21 11.26 9.06 -0.81
N GLY A 22 11.37 7.77 -1.13
CA GLY A 22 11.07 7.22 -2.45
C GLY A 22 9.61 7.40 -2.85
N ASN A 23 8.67 6.99 -2.01
CA ASN A 23 7.25 7.08 -2.35
C ASN A 23 6.75 8.53 -2.36
N SER A 24 7.28 9.41 -1.50
CA SER A 24 6.99 10.85 -1.56
C SER A 24 7.45 11.45 -2.90
N LEU A 25 8.64 11.06 -3.38
CA LEU A 25 9.14 11.52 -4.68
C LEU A 25 8.24 11.06 -5.82
N VAL A 26 7.77 9.82 -5.80
CA VAL A 26 6.82 9.28 -6.81
C VAL A 26 5.53 10.09 -6.83
N ILE A 27 4.93 10.32 -5.66
CA ILE A 27 3.71 11.14 -5.51
C ILE A 27 3.95 12.55 -6.07
N LEU A 28 5.03 13.20 -5.64
CA LEU A 28 5.40 14.55 -6.11
C LEU A 28 5.62 14.59 -7.63
N ALA A 29 6.27 13.58 -8.21
CA ALA A 29 6.50 13.51 -9.64
C ALA A 29 5.19 13.44 -10.44
N ILE A 30 4.25 12.58 -10.02
CA ILE A 30 2.94 12.42 -10.67
C ILE A 30 2.08 13.70 -10.50
N LEU A 31 2.10 14.31 -9.32
CA LEU A 31 1.39 15.57 -9.07
C LEU A 31 1.98 16.73 -9.87
N HIS A 32 3.30 16.82 -10.00
CA HIS A 32 3.94 17.95 -10.66
C HIS A 32 3.91 17.85 -12.20
N LYS A 33 4.03 16.64 -12.78
CA LYS A 33 4.10 16.46 -14.24
C LYS A 33 2.77 15.98 -14.81
N ARG A 34 2.05 16.87 -15.52
CA ARG A 34 0.79 16.52 -16.23
C ARG A 34 0.96 15.33 -17.19
N ARG A 35 2.12 15.19 -17.85
CA ARG A 35 2.41 14.05 -18.75
C ARG A 35 2.38 12.69 -18.04
N LEU A 36 2.56 12.66 -16.73
CA LEU A 36 2.49 11.45 -15.91
C LEU A 36 1.07 11.16 -15.39
N ARG A 37 0.05 11.98 -15.68
CA ARG A 37 -1.31 11.76 -15.19
C ARG A 37 -2.12 10.89 -16.16
N ASN A 38 -1.66 9.65 -16.34
CA ASN A 38 -2.30 8.65 -17.20
C ASN A 38 -2.82 7.49 -16.34
N ILE A 39 -3.68 6.64 -16.91
CA ILE A 39 -4.34 5.54 -16.20
C ILE A 39 -3.35 4.63 -15.45
N PRO A 40 -2.24 4.15 -16.05
CA PRO A 40 -1.30 3.28 -15.34
C PRO A 40 -0.67 3.95 -14.11
N ASN A 41 -0.50 5.27 -14.17
CA ASN A 41 0.14 6.03 -13.10
C ASN A 41 -0.83 6.34 -11.96
N PHE A 42 -2.14 6.20 -12.13
CA PHE A 42 -3.08 6.26 -11.00
C PHE A 42 -2.90 5.07 -10.06
N PHE A 43 -2.66 3.86 -10.59
CA PHE A 43 -2.35 2.70 -9.75
C PHE A 43 -1.00 2.86 -9.04
N ILE A 44 0.00 3.41 -9.72
CA ILE A 44 1.31 3.72 -9.11
C ILE A 44 1.17 4.79 -8.02
N PHE A 45 0.30 5.78 -8.23
CA PHE A 45 0.00 6.78 -7.23
C PHE A 45 -0.65 6.18 -5.98
N ASP A 46 -1.69 5.35 -6.15
CA ASP A 46 -2.37 4.68 -5.02
C ASP A 46 -1.41 3.71 -4.29
N LEU A 47 -0.57 2.99 -5.04
CA LEU A 47 0.51 2.17 -4.48
C LEU A 47 1.48 2.99 -3.63
N ALA A 48 1.95 4.13 -4.13
CA ALA A 48 2.87 4.99 -3.40
C ALA A 48 2.23 5.57 -2.12
N VAL A 49 0.93 5.87 -2.16
CA VAL A 49 0.18 6.28 -0.96
C VAL A 49 0.09 5.15 0.07
N CYS A 50 -0.22 3.92 -0.37
CA CYS A 50 -0.29 2.74 0.51
C CYS A 50 1.07 2.41 1.14
N ASP A 51 2.14 2.50 0.36
CA ASP A 51 3.51 2.26 0.84
C ASP A 51 3.94 3.35 1.83
N LEU A 52 3.61 4.63 1.58
CA LEU A 52 3.84 5.71 2.55
C LEU A 52 3.10 5.47 3.87
N LEU A 53 1.83 5.10 3.81
CA LEU A 53 1.05 4.80 5.01
C LEU A 53 1.60 3.58 5.75
N THR A 54 2.13 2.59 5.04
CA THR A 54 2.81 1.44 5.64
C THR A 54 4.04 1.88 6.43
N VAL A 55 4.93 2.67 5.83
CA VAL A 55 6.17 3.08 6.49
C VAL A 55 5.98 4.17 7.54
N ALA A 56 4.94 5.01 7.41
CA ALA A 56 4.66 6.12 8.33
C ALA A 56 3.72 5.73 9.49
N LEU A 57 2.87 4.71 9.32
CA LEU A 57 1.92 4.28 10.35
C LEU A 57 2.15 2.82 10.76
N ALA A 58 2.07 1.87 9.82
CA ALA A 58 2.11 0.45 10.18
C ALA A 58 3.45 0.02 10.82
N VAL A 59 4.58 0.51 10.28
CA VAL A 59 5.92 0.20 10.83
C VAL A 59 6.10 0.79 12.24
N PRO A 60 5.86 2.09 12.50
CA PRO A 60 5.94 2.63 13.86
C PRO A 60 5.01 1.93 14.85
N LEU A 61 3.77 1.61 14.46
CA LEU A 61 2.83 0.89 15.34
C LEU A 61 3.37 -0.48 15.75
N ARG A 62 3.98 -1.22 14.82
CA ARG A 62 4.63 -2.50 15.11
C ARG A 62 5.84 -2.35 16.03
N LEU A 63 6.64 -1.31 15.84
CA LEU A 63 7.78 -1.03 16.73
C LEU A 63 7.31 -0.70 18.14
N VAL A 64 6.30 0.17 18.29
CA VAL A 64 5.72 0.52 19.60
C VAL A 64 5.19 -0.73 20.31
N GLU A 65 4.46 -1.60 19.61
CA GLU A 65 3.96 -2.85 20.20
C GLU A 65 5.10 -3.81 20.59
N GLY A 66 6.20 -3.83 19.84
CA GLY A 66 7.38 -4.64 20.16
C GLY A 66 8.17 -4.12 21.36
N PHE A 67 8.25 -2.80 21.56
CA PHE A 67 8.99 -2.18 22.67
C PHE A 67 8.15 -2.02 23.94
N GLN A 68 6.86 -1.72 23.79
CA GLN A 68 5.93 -1.47 24.89
C GLN A 68 4.60 -2.20 24.63
N PRO A 69 4.59 -3.54 24.72
CA PRO A 69 3.42 -4.35 24.44
C PRO A 69 2.22 -3.95 25.31
N GLY A 70 1.03 -3.90 24.71
CA GLY A 70 -0.20 -3.50 25.40
C GLY A 70 -0.46 -2.00 25.45
N SER A 71 0.44 -1.17 24.91
CA SER A 71 0.19 0.28 24.76
C SER A 71 -0.85 0.58 23.70
N ILE A 72 -0.93 -0.27 22.67
CA ILE A 72 -1.86 -0.17 21.55
C ILE A 72 -2.56 -1.52 21.43
N PRO A 73 -3.88 -1.56 21.21
CA PRO A 73 -4.56 -2.83 20.95
C PRO A 73 -3.91 -3.57 19.78
N CYS A 74 -3.44 -4.79 20.01
CA CYS A 74 -2.77 -5.61 18.99
C CYS A 74 -3.64 -5.79 17.73
N SER A 75 -4.97 -5.89 17.89
CA SER A 75 -5.92 -5.92 16.78
C SER A 75 -5.80 -4.71 15.84
N ILE A 76 -5.54 -3.51 16.36
CA ILE A 76 -5.35 -2.30 15.55
C ILE A 76 -4.02 -2.39 14.77
N VAL A 77 -2.93 -2.79 15.44
CA VAL A 77 -1.61 -2.92 14.80
C VAL A 77 -1.66 -3.94 13.65
N ILE A 78 -2.34 -5.07 13.88
CA ILE A 78 -2.55 -6.11 12.87
C ILE A 78 -3.44 -5.58 11.75
N ALA A 79 -4.60 -4.98 12.07
CA ALA A 79 -5.55 -4.47 11.09
C ALA A 79 -4.93 -3.43 10.15
N VAL A 80 -4.24 -2.43 10.71
CA VAL A 80 -3.56 -1.38 9.94
C VAL A 80 -2.50 -1.98 9.03
N THR A 81 -1.75 -2.98 9.52
CA THR A 81 -0.76 -3.61 8.65
C THR A 81 -1.41 -4.42 7.52
N ILE A 82 -2.43 -5.23 7.83
CA ILE A 82 -3.14 -6.02 6.82
C ILE A 82 -3.72 -5.11 5.74
N LEU A 83 -4.29 -3.97 6.14
CA LEU A 83 -4.90 -3.01 5.22
C LEU A 83 -3.88 -2.47 4.21
N PHE A 84 -2.84 -1.78 4.67
CA PHE A 84 -1.94 -1.07 3.75
C PHE A 84 -1.01 -2.02 2.97
N ASP A 85 -0.46 -3.06 3.61
CA ASP A 85 0.35 -4.07 2.93
C ASP A 85 -0.50 -4.89 1.93
N GLY A 86 -1.77 -5.16 2.29
CA GLY A 86 -2.74 -5.77 1.40
C GLY A 86 -3.05 -4.90 0.19
N LEU A 87 -3.27 -3.60 0.39
CA LEU A 87 -3.55 -2.66 -0.69
C LEU A 87 -2.38 -2.51 -1.66
N SER A 88 -1.14 -2.47 -1.17
CA SER A 88 0.04 -2.43 -2.04
C SER A 88 0.12 -3.67 -2.95
N ARG A 89 -0.16 -4.87 -2.41
CA ARG A 89 -0.23 -6.09 -3.23
C ARG A 89 -1.35 -6.06 -4.27
N ILE A 90 -2.53 -5.57 -3.91
CA ILE A 90 -3.67 -5.44 -4.84
C ILE A 90 -3.34 -4.44 -5.95
N ASN A 91 -2.68 -3.33 -5.65
CA ASN A 91 -2.25 -2.38 -6.66
C ASN A 91 -1.25 -3.00 -7.65
N ILE A 92 -0.30 -3.82 -7.19
CA ILE A 92 0.60 -4.55 -8.08
C ILE A 92 -0.17 -5.51 -9.01
N ILE A 93 -1.22 -6.16 -8.49
CA ILE A 93 -2.11 -7.01 -9.32
C ILE A 93 -2.83 -6.17 -10.37
N PHE A 94 -3.38 -5.01 -10.00
CA PHE A 94 -4.05 -4.10 -10.95
C PHE A 94 -3.10 -3.57 -12.01
N ILE A 95 -1.88 -3.17 -11.64
CA ILE A 95 -0.83 -2.79 -12.59
C ILE A 95 -0.53 -3.95 -13.55
N SER A 96 -0.46 -5.18 -13.04
CA SER A 96 -0.20 -6.36 -13.85
C SER A 96 -1.33 -6.64 -14.84
N ILE A 97 -2.59 -6.49 -14.41
CA ILE A 97 -3.78 -6.63 -15.27
C ILE A 97 -3.80 -5.54 -16.34
N ASP A 98 -3.55 -4.28 -15.97
CA ASP A 98 -3.46 -3.14 -16.90
C ASP A 98 -2.45 -3.43 -18.02
N ARG A 99 -1.24 -3.85 -17.64
CA ARG A 99 -0.18 -4.21 -18.59
C ARG A 99 -0.55 -5.41 -19.45
N LEU A 100 -1.22 -6.41 -18.88
CA LEU A 100 -1.68 -7.58 -19.64
C LEU A 100 -2.71 -7.18 -20.70
N ILE A 101 -3.67 -6.31 -20.38
CA ILE A 101 -4.67 -5.83 -21.35
C ILE A 101 -4.00 -4.99 -22.43
N ALA A 102 -3.07 -4.11 -22.06
CA ALA A 102 -2.35 -3.26 -23.02
C ALA A 102 -1.55 -4.08 -24.05
N VAL A 103 -0.93 -5.19 -23.62
CA VAL A 103 -0.13 -6.06 -24.51
C VAL A 103 -1.02 -7.00 -25.32
N LYS A 104 -2.03 -7.63 -24.69
CA LYS A 104 -2.86 -8.65 -25.34
C LYS A 104 -3.91 -8.05 -26.27
N PHE A 105 -4.44 -6.87 -25.94
CA PHE A 105 -5.55 -6.23 -26.65
C PHE A 105 -5.27 -4.75 -26.96
N PRO A 106 -4.23 -4.43 -27.75
CA PRO A 106 -3.77 -3.05 -27.96
C PRO A 106 -4.85 -2.12 -28.54
N PHE A 107 -5.68 -2.62 -29.48
CA PHE A 107 -6.73 -1.82 -30.12
C PHE A 107 -7.97 -1.61 -29.24
N ALA A 108 -8.17 -2.46 -28.22
CA ALA A 108 -9.31 -2.36 -27.31
C ALA A 108 -8.93 -1.81 -25.92
N TYR A 109 -7.64 -1.53 -25.67
CA TYR A 109 -7.15 -1.05 -24.38
C TYR A 109 -7.92 0.20 -23.90
N ASN A 110 -8.07 1.21 -24.74
CA ASN A 110 -8.77 2.46 -24.39
C ASN A 110 -10.27 2.25 -24.12
N THR A 111 -10.86 1.16 -24.60
CA THR A 111 -12.26 0.81 -24.35
C THR A 111 -12.41 0.12 -22.99
N TYR A 112 -11.49 -0.78 -22.63
CA TYR A 112 -11.52 -1.49 -21.36
C TYR A 112 -11.00 -0.65 -20.19
N MET A 113 -9.88 0.04 -20.41
CA MET A 113 -9.15 0.76 -19.40
C MET A 113 -9.40 2.26 -19.55
N THR A 114 -10.26 2.79 -18.69
CA THR A 114 -10.59 4.22 -18.59
C THR A 114 -10.23 4.75 -17.20
N ASN A 115 -10.20 6.07 -17.02
CA ASN A 115 -10.02 6.67 -15.69
C ASN A 115 -11.08 6.19 -14.69
N THR A 116 -12.32 5.99 -15.15
CA THR A 116 -13.42 5.48 -14.34
C THR A 116 -13.18 4.02 -13.94
N THR A 117 -12.76 3.18 -14.88
CA THR A 117 -12.40 1.78 -14.60
C THR A 117 -11.30 1.70 -13.55
N ALA A 118 -10.25 2.52 -13.68
CA ALA A 118 -9.16 2.56 -12.72
C ALA A 118 -9.60 3.01 -11.32
N ALA A 119 -10.44 4.05 -11.24
CA ALA A 119 -11.02 4.49 -9.98
C ALA A 119 -11.87 3.39 -9.32
N ILE A 120 -12.69 2.69 -10.10
CA ILE A 120 -13.49 1.55 -9.59
C ILE A 120 -12.56 0.46 -9.06
N LEU A 121 -11.52 0.07 -9.80
CA LEU A 121 -10.56 -0.95 -9.35
C LEU A 121 -9.90 -0.56 -8.01
N ILE A 122 -9.37 0.66 -7.90
CA ILE A 122 -8.79 1.17 -6.66
C ILE A 122 -9.81 1.08 -5.52
N ILE A 123 -11.01 1.63 -5.70
CA ILE A 123 -12.08 1.59 -4.68
C ILE A 123 -12.39 0.15 -4.27
N THR A 124 -12.50 -0.78 -5.21
CA THR A 124 -12.74 -2.20 -4.89
C THR A 124 -11.59 -2.80 -4.07
N GLY A 125 -10.34 -2.46 -4.38
CA GLY A 125 -9.18 -2.88 -3.59
C GLY A 125 -9.26 -2.38 -2.14
N TRP A 126 -9.58 -1.10 -1.96
CA TRP A 126 -9.80 -0.47 -0.65
C TRP A 126 -10.90 -1.17 0.14
N VAL A 127 -12.06 -1.42 -0.49
CA VAL A 127 -13.17 -2.13 0.17
C VAL A 127 -12.75 -3.55 0.57
N VAL A 128 -12.16 -4.31 -0.34
CA VAL A 128 -11.74 -5.70 -0.08
C VAL A 128 -10.76 -5.77 1.09
N MET A 129 -9.71 -4.93 1.07
CA MET A 129 -8.70 -4.97 2.13
C MET A 129 -9.19 -4.40 3.45
N THR A 130 -10.14 -3.46 3.44
CA THR A 130 -10.82 -3.01 4.65
C THR A 130 -11.62 -4.15 5.29
N VAL A 131 -12.31 -4.96 4.50
CA VAL A 131 -13.02 -6.16 5.01
C VAL A 131 -12.04 -7.14 5.65
N PHE A 132 -10.89 -7.41 5.02
CA PHE A 132 -9.85 -8.25 5.63
C PHE A 132 -9.26 -7.64 6.90
N ALA A 133 -9.08 -6.32 6.95
CA ALA A 133 -8.57 -5.61 8.11
C ALA A 133 -9.54 -5.59 9.31
N ILE A 134 -10.83 -5.92 9.10
CA ILE A 134 -11.81 -6.06 10.20
C ILE A 134 -11.69 -7.44 10.88
N LEU A 135 -11.16 -8.47 10.21
CA LEU A 135 -11.04 -9.82 10.76
C LEU A 135 -10.32 -9.90 12.12
N PRO A 136 -9.22 -9.16 12.38
CA PRO A 136 -8.55 -9.14 13.69
C PRO A 136 -9.40 -8.57 14.83
N PHE A 137 -10.49 -7.86 14.54
CA PHE A 137 -11.44 -7.42 15.57
C PHE A 137 -12.49 -8.47 15.86
N LEU A 138 -12.86 -9.30 14.87
CA LEU A 138 -13.84 -10.38 15.05
C LEU A 138 -13.21 -11.65 15.63
N ALA A 139 -11.95 -11.94 15.27
CA ALA A 139 -11.24 -13.14 15.71
C ALA A 139 -10.77 -13.10 17.17
N TRP A 140 -10.80 -11.92 17.80
CA TRP A 140 -10.36 -11.70 19.19
C TRP A 140 -11.52 -11.33 20.13
N VAL A 141 -12.76 -11.54 19.69
CA VAL A 141 -14.00 -11.54 20.49
C VAL A 141 -14.34 -12.97 20.87
#